data_AF-A0A178ZNK7-F1
#
_entry.id   AF-A0A178ZNK7-F1
#
_cell.length_a   1.000
_cell.length_b   1.000
_cell.length_c   1.000
_cell.angle_alpha   90.00
_cell.angle_beta   90.00
_cell.angle_gamma   90.00
#
_symmetry.space_group_name_H-M   'P 1'
#
loop_
_entity.id
_entity.type
_entity.pdbx_description
1 polymer ?
#
loop_
_entity_poly.entity_id
_entity_poly.type
_entity_poly.pdbx_seq_one_letter_code
_entity_poly.pdbx_strand_id
1 'polypeptide(L)'
;MGIPCSVSLRKKSNPAGPNIPVSLRPTALQLTVNHPSWIDRFPFPKMRDNMITLMSIIDEEEFVADLFTLTSFTLESGAPSWDPRAWKIGKEFSAKWGYLFY
;
A
#
# COMPACT_ATOMS: atom_id res chain seq x y z
N MET A 1 -8.17 -13.39 -19.30
CA MET A 1 -8.44 -11.94 -19.48
C MET A 1 -7.16 -11.10 -19.69
N GLY A 2 -5.94 -11.63 -19.55
CA GLY A 2 -4.71 -11.06 -20.15
C GLY A 2 -4.16 -9.74 -19.57
N ILE A 3 -4.95 -8.98 -18.82
CA ILE A 3 -4.54 -7.73 -18.19
C ILE A 3 -4.04 -8.04 -16.76
N PRO A 4 -2.78 -7.69 -16.40
CA PRO A 4 -2.27 -7.83 -15.05
C PRO A 4 -3.03 -6.97 -14.03
N CYS A 5 -3.17 -7.43 -12.78
CA CYS A 5 -3.93 -6.74 -11.75
C CYS A 5 -3.28 -5.42 -11.31
N SER A 6 -1.94 -5.36 -11.41
CA SER A 6 -1.13 -4.17 -11.10
C SER A 6 -1.30 -3.02 -12.10
N VAL A 7 -1.83 -3.28 -13.31
CA VAL A 7 -2.02 -2.25 -14.33
C VAL A 7 -3.00 -1.20 -13.82
N SER A 8 -2.46 -0.05 -13.48
CA SER A 8 -3.22 1.08 -12.95
C SER A 8 -2.65 2.39 -13.44
N LEU A 9 -3.45 3.45 -13.32
CA LEU A 9 -3.00 4.81 -13.64
C LEU A 9 -1.86 5.20 -12.70
N ARG A 10 -0.68 5.49 -13.28
CA ARG A 10 0.42 6.14 -12.57
C ARG A 10 0.14 7.64 -12.51
N LYS A 11 0.04 8.18 -11.30
CA LYS A 11 -0.21 9.61 -11.05
C LYS A 11 0.40 10.04 -9.71
N LYS A 12 0.48 11.35 -9.49
CA LYS A 12 0.71 11.91 -8.15
C LYS A 12 -0.60 11.85 -7.35
N SER A 13 -0.49 11.77 -6.03
CA SER A 13 -1.65 11.92 -5.15
C SER A 13 -2.07 13.39 -5.08
N ASN A 14 -3.35 13.62 -4.80
CA ASN A 14 -3.86 14.96 -4.53
C ASN A 14 -3.73 15.27 -3.03
N PRO A 15 -3.54 16.54 -2.64
CA PRO A 15 -3.60 16.94 -1.24
C PRO A 15 -4.90 16.45 -0.57
N ALA A 16 -4.77 15.92 0.64
CA ALA A 16 -5.92 15.45 1.40
C ALA A 16 -6.68 16.61 2.05
N GLY A 17 -8.01 16.52 2.06
CA GLY A 17 -8.86 17.44 2.80
C GLY A 17 -8.75 17.28 4.32
N PRO A 18 -9.28 18.24 5.11
CA PRO A 18 -9.13 18.25 6.57
C PRO A 18 -9.77 17.02 7.26
N ASN A 19 -10.81 16.44 6.65
CA ASN A 19 -11.57 15.32 7.21
C ASN A 19 -10.94 13.94 6.92
N ILE A 20 -9.82 13.90 6.18
CA ILE A 20 -9.16 12.63 5.86
C ILE A 20 -8.28 12.18 7.04
N PRO A 21 -8.39 10.92 7.49
CA PRO A 21 -7.55 10.37 8.55
C PRO A 21 -6.06 10.50 8.22
N VAL A 22 -5.24 10.83 9.22
CA VAL A 22 -3.79 11.11 9.04
C VAL A 22 -3.05 9.97 8.33
N SER A 23 -3.38 8.73 8.67
CA SER A 23 -2.82 7.50 8.07
C SER A 23 -3.09 7.35 6.58
N LEU A 24 -4.16 7.96 6.05
CA LEU A 24 -4.50 7.94 4.63
C LEU A 24 -4.06 9.19 3.89
N ARG A 25 -3.66 10.25 4.58
CA ARG A 25 -3.14 11.47 3.92
C ARG A 25 -1.90 11.11 3.09
N PRO A 26 -1.73 11.69 1.89
CA PRO A 26 -0.57 11.42 1.07
C PRO A 26 0.69 11.93 1.76
N THR A 27 1.79 11.19 1.61
CA THR A 27 3.11 11.63 2.02
C THR A 27 3.68 12.67 1.06
N ALA A 28 4.79 13.31 1.43
CA ALA A 28 5.51 14.22 0.54
C ALA A 28 5.96 13.53 -0.76
N LEU A 29 6.34 12.25 -0.68
CA LEU A 29 6.76 11.47 -1.85
C LEU A 29 5.59 11.22 -2.80
N GLN A 30 4.44 10.82 -2.26
CA GLN A 30 3.21 10.61 -3.04
C GLN A 30 2.73 11.88 -3.76
N LEU A 31 2.97 13.06 -3.18
CA LEU A 31 2.63 14.36 -3.78
C LEU A 31 3.61 14.78 -4.90
N THR A 32 4.80 14.20 -4.96
CA THR A 32 5.88 14.65 -5.86
C THR A 32 6.20 13.65 -6.97
N VAL A 33 6.00 12.35 -6.72
CA VAL A 33 6.37 11.24 -7.61
C VAL A 33 5.13 10.58 -8.22
N ASN A 34 5.14 10.34 -9.53
CA ASN A 34 4.11 9.54 -10.20
C ASN A 34 4.23 8.07 -9.80
N HIS A 35 3.15 7.50 -9.27
CA HIS A 35 3.13 6.11 -8.80
C HIS A 35 1.77 5.45 -9.09
N PRO A 36 1.68 4.12 -9.08
CA PRO A 36 0.43 3.37 -9.20
C PRO A 36 -0.58 3.79 -8.13
N SER A 37 -1.73 4.30 -8.58
CA SER A 37 -2.76 4.86 -7.69
C SER A 37 -3.33 3.90 -6.64
N TRP A 38 -3.12 2.59 -6.77
CA TRP A 38 -3.57 1.62 -5.77
C TRP A 38 -2.74 1.65 -4.49
N ILE A 39 -1.50 2.16 -4.52
CA ILE A 39 -0.64 2.31 -3.34
C ILE A 39 -1.32 3.22 -2.29
N ASP A 40 -2.05 4.23 -2.74
CA ASP A 40 -2.76 5.19 -1.89
C ASP A 40 -3.80 4.53 -0.96
N ARG A 41 -4.24 3.30 -1.27
CA ARG A 41 -5.27 2.57 -0.52
C ARG A 41 -4.74 1.95 0.78
N PHE A 42 -3.43 1.81 0.94
CA PHE A 42 -2.86 1.23 2.15
C PHE A 42 -2.78 2.27 3.27
N PRO A 43 -3.23 1.96 4.50
CA PRO A 43 -3.16 2.87 5.64
C PRO A 43 -1.78 2.92 6.30
N PHE A 44 -0.71 2.61 5.55
CA PHE A 44 0.66 2.47 6.04
C PHE A 44 1.58 3.47 5.32
N PRO A 45 1.73 4.72 5.82
CA PRO A 45 2.51 5.76 5.14
C PRO A 45 3.93 5.33 4.76
N LYS A 46 4.65 4.67 5.67
CA LYS A 46 6.02 4.20 5.45
C LYS A 46 6.12 3.13 4.35
N MET A 47 5.19 2.19 4.35
CA MET A 47 5.12 1.15 3.33
C MET A 47 4.79 1.72 1.94
N ARG A 48 3.89 2.71 1.86
CA ARG A 48 3.64 3.42 0.59
C ARG A 48 4.90 4.10 0.05
N ASP A 49 5.64 4.82 0.90
CA ASP A 49 6.88 5.49 0.49
C ASP A 49 7.96 4.50 0.03
N ASN A 50 8.12 3.40 0.77
CA ASN A 50 9.08 2.36 0.42
C ASN A 50 8.69 1.65 -0.89
N MET A 51 7.41 1.38 -1.15
CA MET A 51 6.94 0.84 -2.43
C MET A 51 7.23 1.78 -3.60
N ILE A 52 6.96 3.08 -3.43
CA ILE A 52 7.25 4.09 -4.46
C ILE A 52 8.76 4.17 -4.74
N THR A 53 9.57 4.11 -3.69
CA THR A 53 11.03 4.20 -3.80
C THR A 53 11.64 2.96 -4.47
N LEU A 54 11.12 1.77 -4.14
CA LEU A 54 11.65 0.49 -4.62
C LEU A 54 10.94 -0.04 -5.88
N MET A 55 10.07 0.75 -6.50
CA MET A 55 9.22 0.35 -7.62
C MET A 55 9.97 -0.16 -8.86
N SER A 56 11.24 0.21 -9.01
CA SER A 56 12.11 -0.29 -10.09
C SER A 56 12.76 -1.63 -9.78
N ILE A 57 12.63 -2.10 -8.54
CA ILE A 57 13.27 -3.30 -7.99
C ILE A 57 12.22 -4.37 -7.68
N ILE A 58 11.07 -3.98 -7.12
CA ILE A 58 9.99 -4.91 -6.79
C ILE A 58 9.12 -5.22 -8.00
N ASP A 59 8.66 -6.47 -8.13
CA ASP A 59 7.63 -6.83 -9.09
C ASP A 59 6.25 -6.48 -8.51
N GLU A 60 5.60 -5.48 -9.11
CA GLU A 60 4.28 -5.01 -8.68
C GLU A 60 3.19 -6.08 -8.84
N GLU A 61 3.26 -6.89 -9.90
CA GLU A 61 2.27 -7.95 -10.13
C GLU A 61 2.45 -9.07 -9.11
N GLU A 62 3.69 -9.41 -8.78
CA GLU A 62 4.00 -10.39 -7.75
C GLU A 62 3.48 -9.93 -6.37
N PHE A 63 3.72 -8.67 -6.00
CA PHE A 63 3.20 -8.10 -4.75
C PHE A 63 1.67 -8.19 -4.69
N VAL A 64 0.99 -7.81 -5.78
CA VAL A 64 -0.47 -7.84 -5.85
C VAL A 64 -0.99 -9.28 -5.85
N ALA A 65 -0.33 -10.21 -6.51
CA ALA A 65 -0.68 -11.63 -6.45
C ALA A 65 -0.58 -12.16 -5.02
N ASP A 66 0.55 -11.92 -4.34
CA ASP A 66 0.78 -12.34 -2.96
C ASP A 66 -0.18 -11.70 -1.96
N LEU A 67 -0.69 -10.50 -2.24
CA LEU A 67 -1.73 -9.86 -1.45
C LEU A 67 -3.00 -10.72 -1.38
N PHE A 68 -3.32 -11.46 -2.45
CA PHE A 68 -4.51 -12.30 -2.54
C PHE A 68 -4.24 -13.79 -2.30
N THR A 69 -3.03 -14.27 -2.56
CA THR A 69 -2.68 -15.70 -2.48
C THR A 69 -2.02 -16.09 -1.16
N LEU A 70 -1.44 -15.15 -0.41
CA LEU A 70 -0.90 -15.39 0.93
C LEU A 70 -1.88 -14.89 2.00
N THR A 71 -1.64 -15.33 3.24
CA THR A 71 -2.24 -14.64 4.40
C THR A 71 -1.57 -13.27 4.53
N SER A 72 -2.16 -12.25 3.91
CA SER A 72 -1.56 -10.91 3.79
C SER A 72 -1.90 -10.00 4.95
N PHE A 73 -3.17 -9.62 5.08
CA PHE A 73 -3.65 -8.72 6.11
C PHE A 73 -4.95 -9.23 6.74
N THR A 74 -5.05 -9.08 8.05
CA THR A 74 -6.32 -9.21 8.78
C THR A 74 -6.59 -7.92 9.53
N LEU A 75 -7.84 -7.45 9.47
CA LEU A 75 -8.28 -6.26 10.18
C LEU A 75 -9.04 -6.70 11.44
N GLU A 76 -8.78 -6.05 12.57
CA GLU A 76 -9.54 -6.27 13.78
C GLU A 76 -11.04 -5.99 13.56
N SER A 77 -11.91 -6.89 14.05
CA SER A 77 -13.35 -6.79 13.81
C SER A 77 -13.91 -5.50 14.40
N GLY A 78 -14.62 -4.72 13.57
CA GLY A 78 -15.19 -3.42 13.96
C GLY A 78 -14.20 -2.26 14.01
N ALA A 79 -12.91 -2.49 13.76
CA ALA A 79 -11.92 -1.43 13.73
C ALA A 79 -11.97 -0.64 12.41
N PRO A 80 -11.63 0.67 12.43
CA PRO A 80 -11.56 1.47 11.23
C PRO A 80 -10.44 0.99 10.30
N SER A 81 -10.75 0.76 9.02
CA SER A 81 -9.78 0.28 8.02
C SER A 81 -8.61 1.25 7.78
N TRP A 82 -8.76 2.52 8.16
CA TRP A 82 -7.69 3.50 8.08
C TRP A 82 -6.77 3.52 9.29
N ASP A 83 -7.04 2.81 10.39
CA ASP A 83 -6.10 2.75 11.51
C ASP A 83 -5.02 1.68 11.25
N PRO A 84 -3.74 2.05 11.01
CA PRO A 84 -2.68 1.08 10.76
C PRO A 84 -2.48 0.08 11.91
N ARG A 85 -2.83 0.44 13.15
CA ARG A 85 -2.63 -0.42 14.32
C ARG A 85 -3.65 -1.55 14.40
N ALA A 86 -4.78 -1.41 13.74
CA ALA A 86 -5.84 -2.41 13.69
C ALA A 86 -5.53 -3.55 12.71
N TRP A 87 -4.52 -3.40 11.86
CA TRP A 87 -4.12 -4.40 10.89
C TRP A 87 -3.04 -5.32 11.45
N LYS A 88 -3.22 -6.62 11.26
CA LYS A 88 -2.20 -7.65 11.50
C LYS A 88 -1.73 -8.19 10.15
N ILE A 89 -0.41 -8.12 9.93
CA ILE A 89 0.23 -8.65 8.73
C ILE A 89 0.47 -10.14 8.95
N GLY A 90 0.01 -10.98 8.03
CA GLY A 90 0.21 -12.41 8.12
C GLY A 90 1.68 -12.79 7.93
N LYS A 91 2.06 -13.93 8.52
CA LYS A 91 3.47 -14.34 8.67
C LYS A 91 4.18 -14.54 7.32
N GLU A 92 3.51 -15.17 6.37
CA GLU A 92 4.07 -15.48 5.04
C GLU A 92 4.31 -14.20 4.25
N PHE A 93 3.31 -13.31 4.21
CA PHE A 93 3.40 -12.03 3.55
C PHE A 93 4.49 -11.15 4.19
N SER A 94 4.54 -11.11 5.52
CA SER A 94 5.56 -10.37 6.26
C SER A 94 6.98 -10.90 6.01
N ALA A 95 7.16 -12.22 5.87
CA ALA A 95 8.46 -12.81 5.58
C ALA A 95 9.03 -12.34 4.23
N LYS A 96 8.16 -12.11 3.23
CA LYS A 96 8.57 -11.66 1.90
C LYS A 96 8.58 -10.14 1.75
N TRP A 97 7.55 -9.46 2.22
CA TRP A 97 7.30 -8.03 1.98
C TRP A 97 7.45 -7.15 3.21
N GLY A 98 7.79 -7.73 4.37
CA GLY A 98 7.85 -7.02 5.66
C GLY A 98 8.89 -5.91 5.71
N TYR A 99 9.94 -5.97 4.88
CA TYR A 99 10.94 -4.90 4.77
C TYR A 99 10.34 -3.58 4.30
N LEU A 100 9.18 -3.60 3.62
CA LEU A 100 8.48 -2.38 3.22
C LEU A 100 7.96 -1.58 4.42
N PHE A 101 7.81 -2.18 5.60
CA PHE A 101 7.22 -1.52 6.76
C PHE A 101 8.24 -0.79 7.65
N TYR A 102 9.53 -0.85 7.34
CA TYR A 102 10.63 -0.28 8.14
C TYR A 102 11.45 0.77 7.39
#